data_AF-A0A522AE68-F1
#
_entry.id   AF-A0A522AE68-F1
#
_cell.length_a   1.000
_cell.length_b   1.000
_cell.length_c   1.000
_cell.angle_alpha   90.00
_cell.angle_beta   90.00
_cell.angle_gamma   90.00
#
_symmetry.space_group_name_H-M   'P 1'
#
loop_
_entity.id
_entity.type
_entity.pdbx_description
1 polymer ?
#
loop_
_entity_poly.entity_id
_entity_poly.type
_entity_poly.pdbx_seq_one_letter_code
_entity_poly.pdbx_strand_id
1 'polypeptide(L)'
;MAEETVDLDQRGDRYVFIRTDAQGNKTEFDVSTDSMLKICQSAPRLQDRILAQRSRPGVDAQIVTIASRASLNHDIHKMMLHLGLFDQKNHETLWAVPLEVAKPLAEALPRWIAKLEAVIPTRTKQ
;
A
#
# COMPACT_ATOMS: atom_id res chain seq x y z
N MET A 1 19.51 -28.27 11.30
CA MET A 1 19.58 -27.05 10.48
C MET A 1 19.18 -25.92 11.42
N ALA A 2 20.07 -24.96 11.69
CA ALA A 2 19.75 -23.86 12.60
C ALA A 2 18.90 -22.81 11.84
N GLU A 3 17.88 -22.28 12.50
CA GLU A 3 16.99 -21.27 11.96
C GLU A 3 17.70 -19.91 11.96
N GLU A 4 17.60 -19.14 10.88
CA GLU A 4 18.11 -17.76 10.87
C GLU A 4 17.23 -16.91 11.80
N THR A 5 17.84 -16.30 12.81
CA THR A 5 17.13 -15.43 13.75
C THR A 5 17.62 -13.99 13.63
N VAL A 6 16.71 -13.06 13.87
CA VAL A 6 17.02 -11.64 14.01
C VAL A 6 16.42 -11.19 15.33
N ASP A 7 17.28 -10.81 16.26
CA ASP A 7 16.92 -10.31 17.58
C ASP A 7 17.28 -8.83 17.69
N LEU A 8 16.56 -8.11 18.54
CA LEU A 8 16.84 -6.72 18.87
C LEU A 8 17.04 -6.61 20.37
N ASP A 9 18.22 -6.16 20.78
CA ASP A 9 18.56 -5.97 22.18
C ASP A 9 18.82 -4.48 22.47
N GLN A 10 18.53 -4.05 23.70
CA GLN A 10 18.82 -2.68 24.14
C GLN A 10 20.01 -2.72 25.10
N ARG A 11 21.10 -2.06 24.70
CA ARG A 11 22.32 -1.95 25.50
C ARG A 11 22.54 -0.48 25.87
N GLY A 12 21.97 -0.07 27.00
CA GLY A 12 22.03 1.31 27.47
C GLY A 12 21.20 2.27 26.60
N ASP A 13 21.86 3.25 25.99
CA ASP A 13 21.26 4.26 25.10
C ASP A 13 21.20 3.84 23.62
N ARG A 14 21.64 2.61 23.30
CA ARG A 14 21.68 2.09 21.94
C ARG A 14 20.87 0.81 21.80
N TYR A 15 20.41 0.59 20.57
CA TYR A 15 19.78 -0.66 20.16
C TYR A 15 20.76 -1.44 19.30
N VAL A 16 20.75 -2.77 19.41
CA VAL A 16 21.63 -3.64 18.63
C VAL A 16 20.78 -4.70 17.95
N PHE A 17 20.80 -4.74 16.61
CA PHE A 17 20.26 -5.88 15.87
C PHE A 17 21.29 -7.00 15.85
N ILE A 18 20.87 -8.18 16.26
CA ILE A 18 21.71 -9.37 16.26
C ILE A 18 21.11 -10.33 15.24
N ARG A 19 21.79 -10.50 14.11
CA ARG A 19 21.45 -11.52 13.13
C ARG A 19 22.27 -12.77 13.42
N THR A 20 21.61 -13.90 13.64
CA THR A 20 22.25 -15.21 13.70
C THR A 20 21.98 -15.94 12.40
N ASP A 21 23.04 -16.31 11.67
CA ASP A 21 22.91 -17.06 10.42
C ASP A 21 22.62 -18.56 10.67
N ALA A 22 22.32 -19.31 9.60
CA ALA A 22 22.02 -20.74 9.68
C ALA A 22 23.23 -21.61 10.12
N GLN A 23 24.42 -21.02 10.23
CA GLN A 23 25.65 -21.63 10.70
C GLN A 23 25.94 -21.28 12.17
N GLY A 24 25.09 -20.43 12.78
CA GLY A 24 25.18 -19.99 14.17
C GLY A 24 26.08 -18.76 14.37
N ASN A 25 26.59 -18.13 13.31
CA ASN A 25 27.41 -16.94 13.43
C ASN A 25 26.52 -15.72 13.70
N LYS A 26 26.92 -14.93 14.70
CA LYS A 26 26.21 -13.72 15.10
C LYS A 26 26.87 -12.49 14.49
N THR A 27 26.07 -11.67 13.82
CA THR A 27 26.47 -10.35 13.35
C THR A 27 25.65 -9.30 14.10
N GLU A 28 26.34 -8.40 14.80
CA GLU A 28 25.73 -7.31 15.56
C GLU A 28 25.76 -6.00 14.74
N PHE A 29 24.65 -5.26 14.76
CA PHE A 29 24.51 -3.97 14.11
C PHE A 29 23.98 -2.94 15.10
N ASP A 30 24.80 -1.94 15.43
CA ASP A 30 24.41 -0.84 16.30
C ASP A 30 23.43 0.10 15.59
N VAL A 31 22.36 0.44 16.29
CA VAL A 31 21.30 1.35 15.84
C VAL A 31 21.09 2.40 16.91
N SER A 32 21.30 3.66 16.52
CA SER A 32 20.99 4.80 17.38
C SER A 32 19.49 4.87 17.68
N THR A 33 19.12 5.48 18.81
CA THR A 33 17.71 5.69 19.18
C THR A 33 16.92 6.42 18.09
N ASP A 34 17.50 7.44 17.44
CA ASP A 34 16.84 8.20 16.36
C ASP A 34 16.59 7.33 15.12
N SER A 35 17.58 6.52 14.73
CA SER A 35 17.42 5.55 13.65
C SER A 35 16.35 4.51 13.99
N MET A 36 16.31 4.03 15.24
CA MET A 36 15.29 3.10 15.69
C MET A 36 13.89 3.71 15.67
N LEU A 37 13.74 4.98 16.07
CA LEU A 37 12.49 5.72 15.97
C LEU A 37 12.03 5.85 14.51
N LYS A 38 12.93 6.18 13.59
CA LYS A 38 12.62 6.22 12.15
C LYS A 38 12.20 4.85 11.60
N ILE A 39 12.86 3.78 12.04
CA ILE A 39 12.48 2.41 11.70
C ILE A 39 11.06 2.12 12.21
N CYS A 40 10.77 2.38 13.50
CA CYS A 40 9.44 2.21 14.08
C CYS A 40 8.35 3.02 13.36
N GLN A 41 8.65 4.26 12.96
CA GLN A 41 7.73 5.10 12.18
C GLN A 41 7.50 4.57 10.75
N SER A 42 8.51 3.90 10.18
CA SER A 42 8.42 3.26 8.86
C SER A 42 7.86 1.83 8.92
N ALA A 43 7.84 1.21 10.10
CA ALA A 43 7.44 -0.18 10.31
C ALA A 43 6.01 -0.48 9.83
N PRO A 44 4.99 0.40 10.02
CA PRO A 44 3.66 0.19 9.44
C PRO A 44 3.69 0.07 7.91
N ARG A 45 4.46 0.93 7.22
CA ARG A 45 4.61 0.86 5.75
C ARG A 45 5.35 -0.38 5.29
N LEU A 46 6.31 -0.86 6.08
CA LEU A 46 7.05 -2.10 5.81
C LEU A 46 6.16 -3.33 6.05
N GLN A 47 5.36 -3.31 7.12
CA GLN A 47 4.36 -4.32 7.42
C GLN A 47 3.29 -4.38 6.32
N ASP A 48 2.76 -3.24 5.89
CA ASP A 48 1.80 -3.15 4.78
C ASP A 48 2.37 -3.75 3.49
N ARG A 49 3.64 -3.50 3.21
CA ARG A 49 4.34 -4.05 2.05
C ARG A 49 4.57 -5.56 2.16
N ILE A 50 4.86 -6.08 3.34
CA ILE A 50 5.03 -7.52 3.60
C ILE A 50 3.68 -8.24 3.56
N LEU A 51 2.63 -7.63 4.12
CA LEU A 51 1.28 -8.16 4.11
C LEU A 51 0.66 -8.10 2.71
N ALA A 52 0.91 -7.04 1.93
CA ALA A 52 0.51 -6.96 0.53
C ALA A 52 1.13 -8.08 -0.32
N GLN A 53 2.32 -8.57 0.04
CA GLN A 53 2.93 -9.73 -0.61
C GLN A 53 2.31 -11.07 -0.17
N ARG A 54 1.58 -11.11 0.95
CA ARG A 54 1.00 -12.33 1.55
C ARG A 54 -0.52 -12.45 1.42
N SER A 55 -1.24 -11.37 1.13
CA SER A 55 -2.71 -11.41 1.09
C SER A 55 -3.27 -12.07 -0.18
N ARG A 56 -3.91 -13.23 -0.01
CA ARG A 56 -4.99 -13.76 -0.86
C ARG A 56 -6.37 -13.47 -0.21
N PRO A 57 -7.50 -13.72 -0.90
CA PRO A 57 -8.59 -12.76 -1.07
C PRO A 57 -9.47 -12.54 0.19
N GLY A 58 -9.90 -11.29 0.42
CA GLY A 58 -11.10 -11.05 1.24
C GLY A 58 -11.07 -9.93 2.29
N VAL A 59 -10.09 -9.01 2.29
CA VAL A 59 -10.11 -7.87 3.21
C VAL A 59 -9.94 -6.57 2.43
N ASP A 60 -11.07 -5.89 2.18
CA ASP A 60 -11.12 -4.52 1.68
C ASP A 60 -10.60 -3.57 2.77
N ALA A 61 -9.28 -3.39 2.83
CA ALA A 61 -8.73 -2.17 3.38
C ALA A 61 -9.04 -1.04 2.38
N GLN A 62 -10.10 -0.27 2.63
CA GLN A 62 -10.33 0.98 1.89
C GLN A 62 -9.25 1.99 2.29
N ILE A 63 -8.11 1.93 1.60
CA ILE A 63 -7.14 3.01 1.60
C ILE A 63 -7.73 4.11 0.73
N VAL A 64 -8.24 5.17 1.37
CA VAL A 64 -8.71 6.37 0.67
C VAL A 64 -7.48 7.14 0.18
N THR A 65 -6.91 6.70 -0.93
CA THR A 65 -5.88 7.46 -1.64
C THR A 65 -6.57 8.58 -2.42
N ILE A 66 -6.32 9.83 -2.04
CA ILE A 66 -6.77 10.99 -2.81
C ILE A 66 -6.02 10.95 -4.15
N ALA A 67 -6.69 10.47 -5.19
CA ALA A 67 -6.15 10.46 -6.54
C ALA A 67 -6.12 11.89 -7.07
N SER A 68 -4.93 12.33 -7.50
CA SER A 68 -4.75 13.62 -8.17
C SER A 68 -5.15 13.53 -9.65
N ARG A 69 -5.00 12.35 -10.25
CA ARG A 69 -5.30 12.04 -11.65
C ARG A 69 -5.67 10.56 -11.79
N ALA A 70 -6.53 10.26 -12.76
CA ALA A 70 -6.81 8.91 -13.20
C ALA A 70 -6.46 8.74 -14.69
N SER A 71 -6.03 7.55 -15.10
CA SER A 71 -5.89 7.13 -16.49
C SER A 71 -6.78 5.93 -16.76
N LEU A 72 -7.33 5.85 -17.98
CA LEU A 72 -8.06 4.69 -18.46
C LEU A 72 -7.49 4.30 -19.83
N ASN A 73 -7.04 3.07 -19.94
CA ASN A 73 -6.50 2.51 -21.17
C ASN A 73 -7.04 1.08 -21.39
N HIS A 74 -6.79 0.48 -22.54
CA HIS A 74 -7.12 -0.91 -22.80
C HIS A 74 -5.92 -1.64 -23.41
N ASP A 75 -5.89 -2.96 -23.29
CA ASP A 75 -4.90 -3.77 -23.96
C ASP A 75 -5.13 -3.80 -25.48
N ILE A 76 -4.14 -4.29 -26.23
CA ILE A 76 -4.14 -4.31 -27.70
C ILE A 76 -5.30 -5.15 -28.23
N HIS A 77 -5.73 -6.17 -27.48
CA HIS A 77 -6.83 -7.05 -27.83
C HIS A 77 -8.19 -6.58 -27.28
N LYS A 78 -8.23 -5.45 -26.56
CA LYS A 78 -9.45 -4.85 -25.96
C LYS A 78 -10.23 -5.79 -25.04
N MET A 79 -9.55 -6.77 -24.45
CA MET A 79 -10.13 -7.72 -23.51
C MET A 79 -10.00 -7.23 -22.07
N MET A 80 -9.03 -6.35 -21.81
CA MET A 80 -8.71 -5.83 -20.48
C MET A 80 -8.74 -4.30 -20.51
N LEU A 81 -9.40 -3.72 -19.52
CA LEU A 81 -9.31 -2.30 -19.20
C LEU A 81 -8.27 -2.10 -18.11
N HIS A 82 -7.38 -1.13 -18.33
CA HIS A 82 -6.35 -0.73 -17.39
C HIS A 82 -6.75 0.61 -16.77
N LEU A 83 -6.92 0.62 -15.46
CA LEU A 83 -7.21 1.82 -14.67
C LEU A 83 -5.96 2.20 -13.88
N GLY A 84 -5.43 3.39 -14.10
CA GLY A 84 -4.35 3.95 -13.29
C GLY A 84 -4.87 5.07 -12.39
N LEU A 85 -4.46 5.09 -11.12
CA LEU A 85 -4.65 6.22 -10.23
C LEU A 85 -3.28 6.76 -9.83
N PHE A 86 -3.11 8.07 -9.94
CA PHE A 86 -1.90 8.77 -9.54
C PHE A 86 -2.15 9.50 -8.21
N ASP A 87 -1.24 9.35 -7.26
CA ASP A 87 -1.25 10.14 -6.02
C ASP A 87 -0.73 11.58 -6.28
N GLN A 88 -0.68 12.41 -5.23
CA GLN A 88 -0.16 13.78 -5.33
C GLN A 88 1.36 13.86 -5.64
N LYS A 89 2.08 12.75 -5.49
CA LYS A 89 3.51 12.61 -5.77
C LYS A 89 3.77 11.92 -7.12
N ASN A 90 2.74 11.75 -7.94
CA ASN A 90 2.76 11.02 -9.21
C ASN A 90 3.12 9.53 -9.08
N HIS A 91 2.97 8.91 -7.91
CA HIS A 91 3.03 7.45 -7.83
C HIS A 91 1.77 6.87 -8.44
N GLU A 92 1.96 5.92 -9.35
CA GLU A 92 0.88 5.22 -10.05
C GLU A 92 0.55 3.91 -9.36
N THR A 93 -0.73 3.73 -9.07
CA THR A 93 -1.32 2.42 -8.76
C THR A 93 -2.16 2.00 -9.96
N LEU A 94 -1.85 0.83 -10.52
CA LEU A 94 -2.49 0.31 -11.73
C LEU A 94 -3.30 -0.95 -11.42
N TRP A 95 -4.51 -1.02 -11.98
CA TRP A 95 -5.37 -2.20 -11.95
C TRP A 95 -5.75 -2.61 -13.37
N ALA A 96 -5.81 -3.91 -13.62
CA ALA A 96 -6.30 -4.47 -14.87
C ALA A 96 -7.58 -5.26 -14.59
N VAL A 97 -8.65 -4.96 -15.32
CA VAL A 97 -9.97 -5.56 -15.13
C VAL A 97 -10.48 -6.07 -16.47
N PRO A 98 -10.97 -7.32 -16.58
CA PRO A 98 -11.59 -7.81 -17.79
C PRO A 98 -12.80 -6.98 -18.21
N LEU A 99 -13.02 -6.85 -19.51
CA LEU A 99 -14.13 -6.05 -20.05
C LEU A 99 -15.50 -6.46 -19.48
N GLU A 100 -15.72 -7.76 -19.28
CA GLU A 100 -16.98 -8.29 -18.73
C GLU A 100 -17.22 -7.87 -17.27
N VAL A 101 -16.16 -7.65 -16.49
CA VAL A 101 -16.26 -7.15 -15.11
C VAL A 101 -16.41 -5.63 -15.11
N ALA A 102 -15.83 -4.93 -16.09
CA ALA A 102 -15.89 -3.48 -16.21
C ALA A 102 -17.23 -2.94 -16.78
N LYS A 103 -17.94 -3.71 -17.60
CA LYS A 103 -19.25 -3.33 -18.17
C LYS A 103 -20.28 -2.98 -17.08
N PRO A 104 -20.55 -3.83 -16.07
CA PRO A 104 -21.47 -3.49 -14.98
C PRO A 104 -21.03 -2.25 -14.19
N LEU A 105 -19.72 -2.04 -14.03
CA LEU A 105 -19.16 -0.86 -13.38
C LEU A 105 -19.50 0.41 -14.18
N ALA A 106 -19.29 0.40 -15.49
CA ALA A 106 -19.59 1.54 -16.35
C ALA A 106 -21.08 1.94 -16.33
N GLU A 107 -21.98 0.97 -16.18
CA GLU A 107 -23.43 1.22 -16.06
C GLU A 107 -23.83 1.79 -14.69
N ALA A 108 -23.18 1.33 -13.62
CA ALA A 108 -23.49 1.75 -12.25
C ALA A 108 -22.84 3.09 -11.85
N LEU A 109 -21.66 3.39 -12.41
CA LEU A 109 -20.83 4.55 -12.07
C LEU A 109 -21.56 5.89 -12.17
N PRO A 110 -22.29 6.21 -13.26
CA PRO A 110 -23.00 7.48 -13.38
C PRO A 110 -24.02 7.69 -12.26
N ARG A 111 -24.72 6.63 -11.84
CA ARG A 111 -25.71 6.68 -10.75
C ARG A 111 -25.03 6.92 -9.40
N TRP A 112 -23.87 6.32 -9.18
CA TRP A 112 -23.08 6.56 -7.97
C TRP A 112 -22.51 7.98 -7.92
N ILE A 113 -22.00 8.50 -9.04
CA ILE A 113 -21.53 9.89 -9.13
C ILE A 113 -22.65 10.87 -8.79
N ALA A 114 -23.82 10.71 -9.42
CA ALA A 114 -24.99 11.57 -9.15
C ALA A 114 -25.40 11.54 -7.67
N LYS A 115 -25.32 10.37 -7.01
CA LYS A 115 -25.57 10.23 -5.57
C LYS A 115 -24.54 10.98 -4.72
N LEU A 116 -23.26 10.95 -5.11
CA LEU A 116 -22.20 11.66 -4.40
C LEU A 116 -22.34 13.18 -4.58
N GLU A 117 -22.62 13.66 -5.80
CA GLU A 117 -22.84 15.07 -6.09
C GLU A 117 -24.03 15.65 -5.30
N ALA A 118 -25.11 14.88 -5.17
CA ALA A 118 -26.28 15.28 -4.37
C ALA A 118 -25.98 15.41 -2.86
N VAL A 119 -24.90 14.80 -2.37
CA VAL A 119 -24.48 14.84 -0.95
C VAL A 119 -23.48 15.96 -0.68
N ILE A 120 -22.79 16.49 -1.70
CA ILE A 120 -21.88 17.64 -1.52
C ILE A 120 -22.76 18.85 -1.13
N PRO A 121 -22.63 19.38 0.11
CA PRO A 121 -23.41 20.54 0.50
C PRO A 121 -22.99 21.69 -0.38
N THR A 122 -23.96 22.28 -1.09
CA THR A 122 -23.79 23.56 -1.76
C THR A 122 -23.34 24.56 -0.70
N ARG A 123 -22.04 24.84 -0.66
CA ARG A 123 -21.48 25.91 0.17
C ARG A 123 -21.98 27.21 -0.44
N THR A 124 -23.17 27.62 -0.01
CA THR A 124 -23.75 28.92 -0.29
C THR A 124 -22.75 29.98 0.18
N LYS A 125 -22.20 30.73 -0.77
CA LYS A 125 -21.48 31.97 -0.50
C LYS A 125 -22.46 32.93 0.20
N GLN A 126 -22.21 33.27 1.45
CA GLN A 126 -22.46 34.59 2.04
C GLN A 126 -21.38 34.87 3.07
#